data_AF-A0A919MFF3-F1
#
_entry.id   AF-A0A919MFF3-F1
#
_cell.length_a   1.000
_cell.length_b   1.000
_cell.length_c   1.000
_cell.angle_alpha   90.00
_cell.angle_beta   90.00
_cell.angle_gamma   90.00
#
_symmetry.space_group_name_H-M   'P 1'
#
loop_
_entity.id
_entity.type
_entity.pdbx_description
1 polymer ?
#
loop_
_entity_poly.entity_id
_entity_poly.type
_entity_poly.pdbx_seq_one_letter_code
_entity_poly.pdbx_strand_id
1 'polypeptide(L)'
;MLTGPAGCAKVQGMLTVAHRGGNSVAGLTAALAAGVDLVEADVQLYRGALEVRHSRTVGPRLLWDRNGGLTRRGEVPELVRILDVAAGDRRLLLDLKGRSSGVAERVAATLRERAPGVPVAVCTKQWAMLDAFAAEPHVRRIFSAATAAQLGRLRARMREAPVDGVSIRLRLLTPAVVDELRRSTDLVLAWSVDSGAELAGARRLGVTGVISKSLPLLREVIRRRAEDQARP
;
A
#
# COMPACT_ATOMS: atom_id res chain seq x y z
N MET A 1 -13.87 32.99 -4.96
CA MET A 1 -13.58 31.88 -5.89
C MET A 1 -12.28 31.24 -5.44
N LEU A 2 -12.35 30.10 -4.76
CA LEU A 2 -11.17 29.37 -4.28
C LEU A 2 -11.09 28.04 -5.03
N THR A 3 -9.96 27.86 -5.70
CA THR A 3 -9.56 26.69 -6.48
C THR A 3 -9.48 25.44 -5.60
N GLY A 4 -10.22 24.39 -5.96
CA GLY A 4 -10.17 23.09 -5.30
C GLY A 4 -8.81 22.40 -5.43
N PRO A 5 -8.48 21.45 -4.55
CA PRO A 5 -7.20 20.75 -4.59
C PRO A 5 -7.09 19.91 -5.87
N ALA A 6 -5.88 19.92 -6.42
CA ALA A 6 -5.49 19.37 -7.71
C ALA A 6 -6.16 18.04 -8.06
N GLY A 7 -6.84 18.04 -9.21
CA GLY A 7 -7.50 16.89 -9.79
C GLY A 7 -6.55 15.69 -9.87
N CYS A 8 -6.96 14.59 -9.26
CA CYS A 8 -6.47 13.28 -9.65
C CYS A 8 -6.93 13.09 -11.10
N ALA A 9 -6.02 13.25 -12.07
CA ALA A 9 -6.26 12.73 -13.41
C ALA A 9 -6.73 11.28 -13.23
N LYS A 10 -7.88 10.92 -13.80
CA LYS A 10 -8.33 9.53 -13.84
C LYS A 10 -7.17 8.73 -14.43
N VAL A 11 -6.55 7.87 -13.63
CA VAL A 11 -5.50 7.00 -14.15
C VAL A 11 -6.17 6.08 -15.16
N GLN A 12 -5.95 6.36 -16.44
CA GLN A 12 -6.37 5.48 -17.51
C GLN A 12 -5.47 4.25 -17.44
N GLY A 13 -5.98 3.18 -16.84
CA GLY A 13 -5.30 1.89 -16.73
C GLY A 13 -5.16 1.38 -15.29
N MET A 14 -4.60 0.18 -15.16
CA MET A 14 -4.38 -0.49 -13.88
C MET A 14 -3.18 0.14 -13.14
N LEU A 15 -3.37 0.55 -11.89
CA LEU A 15 -2.29 0.96 -11.01
C LEU A 15 -1.45 -0.24 -10.58
N THR A 16 -0.14 -0.04 -10.47
CA THR A 16 0.86 -1.05 -10.11
C THR A 16 1.48 -0.73 -8.77
N VAL A 17 1.49 -1.71 -7.87
CA VAL A 17 2.11 -1.58 -6.55
C VAL A 17 3.12 -2.70 -6.33
N ALA A 18 4.38 -2.34 -6.12
CA ALA A 18 5.44 -3.29 -5.79
C ALA A 18 5.31 -3.75 -4.33
N HIS A 19 4.76 -4.95 -4.13
CA HIS A 19 4.57 -5.57 -2.82
C HIS A 19 5.93 -5.84 -2.17
N ARG A 20 6.14 -5.25 -0.99
CA ARG A 20 7.37 -5.30 -0.18
C ARG A 20 8.58 -4.73 -0.89
N GLY A 21 8.40 -3.97 -1.97
CA GLY A 21 9.51 -3.35 -2.68
C GLY A 21 10.32 -2.46 -1.73
N GLY A 22 9.65 -1.75 -0.82
CA GLY A 22 10.26 -0.85 0.14
C GLY A 22 10.89 -1.53 1.37
N ASN A 23 10.78 -2.86 1.51
CA ASN A 23 11.36 -3.57 2.66
C ASN A 23 12.89 -3.69 2.62
N SER A 24 13.51 -3.22 1.54
CA SER A 24 14.97 -3.09 1.43
C SER A 24 15.31 -1.88 0.56
N VAL A 25 16.49 -1.30 0.77
CA VAL A 25 16.98 -0.19 -0.07
C VAL A 25 17.10 -0.62 -1.54
N ALA A 26 17.68 -1.80 -1.80
CA ALA A 26 17.82 -2.31 -3.16
C ALA A 26 16.45 -2.55 -3.84
N GLY A 27 15.48 -3.11 -3.11
CA GLY A 27 14.12 -3.31 -3.60
C GLY A 27 13.41 -2.00 -3.90
N LEU A 28 13.58 -0.99 -3.04
CA LEU A 28 12.98 0.33 -3.23
C LEU A 28 13.52 0.96 -4.51
N THR A 29 14.85 1.03 -4.64
CA THR A 29 15.51 1.57 -5.84
C THR A 29 15.06 0.85 -7.11
N ALA A 30 15.02 -0.49 -7.09
CA ALA A 30 14.59 -1.29 -8.24
C ALA A 30 13.12 -1.04 -8.62
N ALA A 31 12.23 -0.91 -7.63
CA ALA A 31 10.81 -0.64 -7.87
C ALA A 31 10.59 0.77 -8.42
N LEU A 32 11.23 1.79 -7.82
CA LEU A 32 11.14 3.18 -8.30
C LEU A 32 11.66 3.31 -9.73
N ALA A 33 12.80 2.67 -10.05
CA ALA A 33 13.38 2.64 -11.39
C ALA A 33 12.51 1.89 -12.40
N ALA A 34 11.73 0.90 -11.97
CA ALA A 34 10.78 0.20 -12.83
C ALA A 34 9.53 1.03 -13.18
N GLY A 35 9.35 2.21 -12.56
CA GLY A 35 8.24 3.10 -12.87
C GLY A 35 6.89 2.64 -12.32
N VAL A 36 6.87 1.77 -11.29
CA VAL A 36 5.62 1.40 -10.62
C VAL A 36 4.96 2.64 -10.00
N ASP A 37 3.63 2.60 -9.87
CA ASP A 37 2.86 3.74 -9.37
C ASP A 37 2.99 3.88 -7.85
N LEU A 38 3.14 2.77 -7.13
CA LEU A 38 3.42 2.74 -5.70
C LEU A 38 4.44 1.64 -5.34
N VAL A 39 5.19 1.86 -4.25
CA VAL A 39 6.09 0.89 -3.64
C VAL A 39 5.65 0.67 -2.20
N GLU A 40 5.28 -0.57 -1.87
CA GLU A 40 4.80 -0.90 -0.54
C GLU A 40 5.95 -1.27 0.41
N ALA A 41 5.86 -0.77 1.64
CA ALA A 41 6.82 -0.98 2.71
C ALA A 41 6.06 -1.37 4.00
N ASP A 42 6.35 -2.56 4.52
CA ASP A 42 5.72 -3.06 5.75
C ASP A 42 6.40 -2.43 6.98
N VAL A 43 5.71 -1.58 7.74
CA VAL A 43 6.29 -0.88 8.90
C VAL A 43 5.86 -1.52 10.21
N GLN A 44 6.84 -1.84 11.07
CA GLN A 44 6.65 -2.39 12.41
C GLN A 44 7.40 -1.58 13.46
N LEU A 45 6.78 -1.34 14.62
CA LEU A 45 7.48 -0.80 15.78
C LEU A 45 8.14 -1.93 16.57
N TYR A 46 9.46 -1.86 16.76
CA TYR A 46 10.20 -2.82 17.56
C TYR A 46 11.26 -2.11 18.40
N ARG A 47 11.17 -2.26 19.73
CA ARG A 47 12.11 -1.65 20.69
C ARG A 47 12.36 -0.16 20.45
N GLY A 48 11.31 0.59 20.10
CA GLY A 48 11.36 2.03 19.84
C GLY A 48 11.76 2.42 18.41
N ALA A 49 12.24 1.48 17.59
CA ALA A 49 12.59 1.73 16.19
C ALA A 49 11.45 1.34 15.24
N LEU A 50 11.27 2.13 14.18
CA LEU A 50 10.35 1.79 13.09
C LEU A 50 11.10 0.96 12.05
N GLU A 51 10.97 -0.35 12.15
CA GLU A 51 11.58 -1.32 11.24
C GLU A 51 10.72 -1.55 10.02
N VAL A 52 11.34 -1.67 8.85
CA VAL A 52 10.66 -2.00 7.60
C VAL A 52 10.86 -3.47 7.27
N ARG A 53 9.84 -4.28 7.58
CA ARG A 53 9.81 -5.73 7.36
C ARG A 53 8.40 -6.30 7.49
N HIS A 54 8.15 -7.39 6.77
CA HIS A 54 6.94 -8.19 6.94
C HIS A 54 7.02 -9.22 8.08
N SER A 55 8.18 -9.87 8.21
CA SER A 55 8.39 -10.96 9.17
C SER A 55 8.13 -10.49 10.60
N ARG A 56 7.67 -11.37 11.49
CA ARG A 56 7.40 -11.06 12.90
C ARG A 56 8.59 -11.46 13.76
N THR A 57 8.79 -10.78 14.87
CA THR A 57 9.84 -11.14 15.82
C THR A 57 9.47 -12.39 16.62
N VAL A 58 10.44 -13.30 16.81
CA VAL A 58 10.37 -14.45 17.74
C VAL A 58 11.56 -14.34 18.70
N GLY A 59 11.36 -13.69 19.84
CA GLY A 59 12.48 -13.28 20.70
C GLY A 59 13.46 -12.31 20.01
N PRO A 60 14.57 -11.92 20.63
CA PRO A 60 15.42 -10.85 20.11
C PRO A 60 16.23 -11.19 18.85
N ARG A 61 16.40 -12.48 18.55
CA ARG A 61 17.39 -12.96 17.56
C ARG A 61 16.77 -13.60 16.32
N LEU A 62 15.45 -13.78 16.29
CA LEU A 62 14.80 -14.54 15.22
C LEU A 62 13.62 -13.77 14.63
N LEU A 63 13.41 -14.00 13.35
CA LEU A 63 12.29 -13.49 12.57
C LEU A 63 11.52 -14.67 11.98
N TRP A 64 10.20 -14.58 11.98
CA TRP A 64 9.31 -15.57 11.40
C TRP A 64 8.47 -14.96 10.29
N ASP A 65 8.49 -15.58 9.12
CA ASP A 65 7.57 -15.28 8.02
C ASP A 65 6.77 -16.54 7.67
N ARG A 66 5.48 -16.38 7.35
CA ARG A 66 4.60 -17.52 7.03
C ARG A 66 5.13 -18.35 5.86
N ASN A 67 5.78 -17.71 4.89
CA ASN A 67 6.26 -18.35 3.67
C ASN A 67 7.76 -18.70 3.75
N GLY A 68 8.52 -18.02 4.61
CA GLY A 68 9.97 -18.21 4.76
C GLY A 68 10.39 -18.99 6.02
N GLY A 69 9.47 -19.27 6.94
CA GLY A 69 9.78 -19.92 8.21
C GLY A 69 10.57 -19.02 9.16
N LEU A 70 11.35 -19.66 10.03
CA LEU A 70 12.17 -19.02 11.05
C LEU A 70 13.57 -18.71 10.50
N THR A 71 14.05 -17.48 10.69
CA THR A 71 15.34 -17.00 10.21
C THR A 71 16.07 -16.23 11.30
N ARG A 72 17.41 -16.22 11.23
CA ARG A 72 18.21 -15.35 12.11
C ARG A 72 17.98 -13.91 11.73
N ARG A 73 17.82 -13.05 12.73
CA ARG A 73 17.70 -11.61 12.55
C ARG A 73 19.02 -11.06 12.01
N GLY A 74 18.98 -10.50 10.80
CA GLY A 74 20.04 -9.69 10.21
C GLY A 74 19.78 -8.19 10.39
N GLU A 75 20.40 -7.39 9.54
CA GLU A 75 20.11 -5.96 9.42
C GLU A 75 18.69 -5.77 8.87
N VAL A 76 17.91 -4.91 9.53
CA VAL A 76 16.55 -4.55 9.12
C VAL A 76 16.53 -3.04 8.91
N PRO A 77 16.19 -2.55 7.71
CA PRO A 77 16.14 -1.12 7.45
C PRO A 77 15.14 -0.42 8.37
N GLU A 78 15.50 0.76 8.86
CA GLU A 78 14.55 1.65 9.53
C GLU A 78 13.78 2.51 8.54
N LEU A 79 12.56 2.93 8.89
CA LEU A 79 11.71 3.77 8.05
C LEU A 79 12.44 5.04 7.62
N VAL A 80 13.20 5.66 8.52
CA VAL A 80 13.99 6.86 8.23
C VAL A 80 14.92 6.63 7.04
N ARG A 81 15.62 5.49 7.01
CA ARG A 81 16.52 5.14 5.89
C ARG A 81 15.74 4.97 4.58
N ILE A 82 14.54 4.39 4.63
CA ILE A 82 13.66 4.23 3.47
C ILE A 82 13.19 5.61 2.96
N LEU A 83 12.81 6.53 3.85
CA LEU A 83 12.42 7.89 3.49
C LEU A 83 13.58 8.68 2.86
N ASP A 84 14.79 8.56 3.43
CA ASP A 84 15.99 9.23 2.89
C ASP A 84 16.30 8.75 1.47
N VAL A 85 16.17 7.45 1.20
CA VAL A 85 16.38 6.88 -0.14
C VAL A 85 15.25 7.27 -1.10
N ALA A 86 14.01 7.33 -0.62
CA ALA A 86 12.89 7.79 -1.43
C ALA A 86 13.01 9.28 -1.79
N ALA A 87 13.75 10.08 -1.01
CA ALA A 87 14.10 11.46 -1.32
C ALA A 87 12.89 12.34 -1.73
N GLY A 88 11.77 12.20 -0.99
CA GLY A 88 10.53 12.94 -1.26
C GLY A 88 9.66 12.33 -2.37
N ASP A 89 9.97 11.14 -2.86
CA ASP A 89 9.13 10.44 -3.83
C ASP A 89 7.74 10.10 -3.23
N ARG A 90 6.70 10.51 -3.95
CA ARG A 90 5.30 10.36 -3.54
C ARG A 90 4.74 8.94 -3.68
N ARG A 91 5.54 8.00 -4.19
CA ARG A 91 5.10 6.64 -4.52
C ARG A 91 5.14 5.68 -3.33
N LEU A 92 5.44 6.13 -2.12
CA LEU A 92 5.44 5.23 -0.96
C LEU A 92 4.03 4.87 -0.50
N LEU A 93 3.81 3.57 -0.28
CA LEU A 93 2.66 3.00 0.42
C LEU A 93 3.14 2.30 1.70
N LEU A 94 2.90 2.89 2.86
CA LEU A 94 3.32 2.33 4.14
C LEU A 94 2.22 1.40 4.68
N ASP A 95 2.48 0.09 4.78
CA ASP A 95 1.56 -0.88 5.41
C ASP A 95 1.91 -1.04 6.90
N LEU A 96 1.09 -0.44 7.76
CA LEU A 96 1.31 -0.46 9.20
C LEU A 96 0.92 -1.80 9.81
N LYS A 97 1.91 -2.44 10.43
CA LYS A 97 1.77 -3.73 11.09
C LYS A 97 1.86 -3.59 12.62
N GLY A 98 1.33 -4.59 13.29
CA GLY A 98 1.33 -4.68 14.75
C GLY A 98 -0.07 -4.53 15.32
N ARG A 99 -0.15 -4.40 16.64
CA ARG A 99 -1.42 -4.28 17.40
C ARG A 99 -1.56 -2.97 18.17
N SER A 100 -0.50 -2.17 18.26
CA SER A 100 -0.44 -0.95 19.05
C SER A 100 -0.59 0.27 18.16
N SER A 101 -1.43 1.24 18.54
CA SER A 101 -1.53 2.54 17.86
C SER A 101 -0.20 3.29 17.82
N GLY A 102 0.74 2.97 18.72
CA GLY A 102 2.06 3.61 18.80
C GLY A 102 2.88 3.45 17.52
N VAL A 103 2.63 2.43 16.67
CA VAL A 103 3.26 2.38 15.34
C VAL A 103 2.79 3.55 14.47
N ALA A 104 1.49 3.85 14.46
CA ALA A 104 0.90 4.88 13.64
C ALA A 104 1.31 6.28 14.13
N GLU A 105 1.25 6.51 15.43
CA GLU A 105 1.69 7.77 16.05
C GLU A 105 3.17 8.05 15.74
N ARG A 106 4.03 7.04 15.88
CA ARG A 106 5.46 7.17 15.58
C ARG A 106 5.72 7.38 14.09
N VAL A 107 4.98 6.71 13.20
CA VAL A 107 5.09 6.93 11.75
C VAL A 107 4.63 8.34 11.39
N ALA A 108 3.49 8.81 11.90
CA ALA A 108 3.01 10.17 11.67
C ALA A 108 4.02 11.23 12.14
N ALA A 109 4.59 11.06 13.34
CA ALA A 109 5.67 11.92 13.83
C ALA A 109 6.91 11.90 12.92
N THR A 110 7.32 10.71 12.48
CA THR A 110 8.47 10.56 11.58
C THR A 110 8.23 11.24 10.22
N LEU A 111 7.03 11.12 9.65
CA LEU A 111 6.66 11.78 8.40
C LEU A 111 6.66 13.31 8.56
N ARG A 112 6.11 13.84 9.65
CA ARG A 112 6.14 15.29 9.94
C ARG A 112 7.55 15.84 10.06
N GLU A 113 8.48 15.06 10.64
CA GLU A 113 9.88 15.48 10.83
C GLU A 113 10.72 15.32 9.56
N ARG A 114 10.60 14.19 8.87
CA ARG A 114 11.55 13.77 7.82
C ARG A 114 11.04 13.93 6.40
N ALA A 115 9.71 13.99 6.21
CA ALA A 115 9.08 14.12 4.92
C ALA A 115 7.87 15.08 4.97
N PRO A 116 8.03 16.31 5.51
CA PRO A 116 6.91 17.22 5.73
C PRO A 116 6.20 17.56 4.41
N GLY A 117 4.89 17.32 4.36
CA GLY A 117 4.05 17.64 3.21
C GLY A 117 4.25 16.73 1.99
N VAL A 118 5.14 15.73 2.06
CA VAL A 118 5.35 14.76 0.99
C VAL A 118 4.13 13.84 0.91
N PRO A 119 3.40 13.79 -0.22
CA PRO A 119 2.25 12.90 -0.32
C PRO A 119 2.68 11.44 -0.20
N VAL A 120 2.06 10.71 0.71
CA VAL A 120 2.28 9.27 0.89
C VAL A 120 0.94 8.56 1.08
N ALA A 121 0.90 7.28 0.76
CA ALA A 121 -0.23 6.44 1.11
C ALA A 121 0.10 5.62 2.38
N VAL A 122 -0.87 5.47 3.26
CA VAL A 122 -0.78 4.63 4.45
C VAL A 122 -1.92 3.65 4.43
N CYS A 123 -1.62 2.36 4.61
CA CYS A 123 -2.63 1.32 4.72
C CYS A 123 -2.44 0.47 5.97
N THR A 124 -3.52 -0.13 6.44
CA THR A 124 -3.48 -1.07 7.54
C THR A 124 -4.78 -1.86 7.66
N LYS A 125 -4.71 -3.01 8.33
CA LYS A 125 -5.86 -3.84 8.72
C LYS A 125 -6.47 -3.43 10.06
N GLN A 126 -5.79 -2.55 10.80
CA GLN A 126 -6.25 -2.00 12.09
C GLN A 126 -6.65 -0.54 11.89
N TRP A 127 -7.85 -0.31 11.36
CA TRP A 127 -8.20 0.99 10.79
C TRP A 127 -8.16 2.18 11.75
N ALA A 128 -8.30 1.97 13.06
CA ALA A 128 -8.13 3.02 14.07
C ALA A 128 -6.72 3.66 14.03
N MET A 129 -5.71 2.95 13.53
CA MET A 129 -4.38 3.53 13.30
C MET A 129 -4.38 4.64 12.24
N LEU A 130 -5.38 4.68 11.35
CA LEU A 130 -5.47 5.72 10.32
C LEU A 130 -5.86 7.08 10.91
N ASP A 131 -6.41 7.11 12.13
CA ASP A 131 -6.81 8.35 12.81
C ASP A 131 -5.59 9.19 13.22
N ALA A 132 -4.42 8.55 13.41
CA ALA A 132 -3.16 9.25 13.65
C ALA A 132 -2.70 10.14 12.48
N PHE A 133 -3.34 10.00 11.31
CA PHE A 133 -3.05 10.76 10.09
C PHE A 133 -4.21 11.71 9.71
N ALA A 134 -5.15 11.96 10.62
CA ALA A 134 -6.33 12.77 10.32
C ALA A 134 -6.02 14.25 10.08
N ALA A 135 -4.89 14.76 10.60
CA ALA A 135 -4.46 16.15 10.45
C ALA A 135 -3.55 16.36 9.23
N GLU A 136 -3.24 15.29 8.49
CA GLU A 136 -2.25 15.26 7.42
C GLU A 136 -2.95 15.11 6.06
N PRO A 137 -3.41 16.20 5.42
CA PRO A 137 -4.21 16.13 4.19
C PRO A 137 -3.45 15.54 2.98
N HIS A 138 -2.13 15.46 3.06
CA HIS A 138 -1.27 14.84 2.04
C HIS A 138 -1.14 13.32 2.23
N VAL A 139 -1.60 12.76 3.35
CA VAL A 139 -1.58 11.31 3.61
C VAL A 139 -2.88 10.68 3.12
N ARG A 140 -2.77 9.79 2.14
CA ARG A 140 -3.90 8.99 1.66
C ARG A 140 -4.13 7.80 2.59
N ARG A 141 -5.30 7.74 3.24
CA ARG A 141 -5.64 6.67 4.20
C ARG A 141 -6.37 5.53 3.50
N ILE A 142 -5.71 4.38 3.37
CA ILE A 142 -6.20 3.21 2.65
C ILE A 142 -6.62 2.11 3.62
N PHE A 143 -7.90 1.72 3.55
CA PHE A 143 -8.45 0.69 4.42
C PHE A 143 -8.15 -0.71 3.87
N SER A 144 -7.38 -1.51 4.60
CA SER A 144 -7.05 -2.88 4.16
C SER A 144 -7.98 -3.93 4.77
N ALA A 145 -8.41 -4.90 3.97
CA ALA A 145 -9.21 -6.04 4.42
C ALA A 145 -8.66 -7.38 3.90
N ALA A 146 -8.46 -8.33 4.82
CA ALA A 146 -7.92 -9.66 4.54
C ALA A 146 -8.89 -10.82 4.82
N THR A 147 -10.04 -10.52 5.44
CA THR A 147 -11.08 -11.48 5.79
C THR A 147 -12.47 -10.97 5.41
N ALA A 148 -13.44 -11.89 5.25
CA ALA A 148 -14.83 -11.54 4.96
C ALA A 148 -15.45 -10.64 6.05
N ALA A 149 -15.13 -10.90 7.32
CA ALA A 149 -15.59 -10.05 8.44
C ALA A 149 -15.03 -8.62 8.36
N GLN A 150 -13.75 -8.45 7.97
CA GLN A 150 -13.19 -7.13 7.70
C GLN A 150 -13.87 -6.47 6.51
N LEU A 151 -14.07 -7.19 5.40
CA LEU A 151 -14.75 -6.62 4.23
C LEU A 151 -16.19 -6.18 4.57
N GLY A 152 -16.93 -6.97 5.36
CA GLY A 152 -18.29 -6.63 5.80
C GLY A 152 -18.32 -5.33 6.62
N ARG A 153 -17.40 -5.17 7.58
CA ARG A 153 -17.29 -3.91 8.36
C ARG A 153 -16.86 -2.73 7.51
N LEU A 154 -15.98 -2.95 6.54
CA LEU A 154 -15.51 -1.89 5.64
C LEU A 154 -16.66 -1.37 4.77
N ARG A 155 -17.45 -2.29 4.21
CA ARG A 155 -18.65 -1.97 3.45
C ARG A 155 -19.67 -1.20 4.28
N ALA A 156 -19.84 -1.55 5.56
CA ALA A 156 -20.71 -0.79 6.47
C ALA A 156 -20.22 0.64 6.65
N ARG A 157 -18.93 0.83 6.95
CA ARG A 157 -18.31 2.15 7.07
C ARG A 157 -18.43 2.99 5.79
N MET A 158 -18.23 2.39 4.62
CA MET A 158 -18.27 3.11 3.33
C MET A 158 -19.68 3.58 2.95
N ARG A 159 -20.74 3.02 3.55
CA ARG A 159 -22.10 3.56 3.40
C ARG A 159 -22.31 4.87 4.18
N GLU A 160 -21.49 5.12 5.19
CA GLU A 160 -21.57 6.34 6.01
C GLU A 160 -20.77 7.48 5.40
N ALA A 161 -19.59 7.19 4.84
CA ALA A 161 -18.73 8.19 4.22
C ALA A 161 -17.77 7.58 3.16
N PRO A 162 -17.39 8.37 2.13
CA PRO A 162 -16.33 7.97 1.20
C PRO A 162 -14.98 7.81 1.91
N VAL A 163 -14.09 7.03 1.30
CA VAL A 163 -12.73 6.79 1.81
C VAL A 163 -11.70 7.04 0.71
N ASP A 164 -10.47 7.39 1.11
CA ASP A 164 -9.43 7.74 0.13
C ASP A 164 -8.96 6.53 -0.70
N GLY A 165 -9.17 5.31 -0.20
CA GLY A 165 -8.90 4.08 -0.92
C GLY A 165 -9.09 2.81 -0.08
N VAL A 166 -9.11 1.67 -0.76
CA VAL A 166 -9.21 0.35 -0.14
C VAL A 166 -8.18 -0.63 -0.71
N SER A 167 -7.71 -1.56 0.12
CA SER A 167 -6.74 -2.60 -0.27
C SER A 167 -7.24 -3.98 0.17
N ILE A 168 -7.82 -4.72 -0.76
CA ILE A 168 -8.61 -5.93 -0.47
C ILE A 168 -7.90 -7.17 -0.98
N ARG A 169 -7.94 -8.23 -0.18
CA ARG A 169 -7.42 -9.53 -0.63
C ARG A 169 -8.24 -10.04 -1.82
N LEU A 170 -7.58 -10.35 -2.96
CA LEU A 170 -8.22 -10.67 -4.25
C LEU A 170 -9.36 -11.69 -4.13
N ARG A 171 -9.14 -12.77 -3.37
CA ARG A 171 -10.13 -13.84 -3.16
C ARG A 171 -11.45 -13.41 -2.49
N LEU A 172 -11.52 -12.20 -1.95
CA LEU A 172 -12.73 -11.63 -1.33
C LEU A 172 -13.53 -10.76 -2.31
N LEU A 173 -12.99 -10.53 -3.51
CA LEU A 173 -13.59 -9.64 -4.49
C LEU A 173 -14.46 -10.43 -5.47
N THR A 174 -15.65 -9.88 -5.72
CA THR A 174 -16.56 -10.25 -6.80
C THR A 174 -16.90 -8.97 -7.57
N PRO A 175 -17.46 -9.04 -8.79
CA PRO A 175 -17.86 -7.84 -9.53
C PRO A 175 -18.77 -6.93 -8.70
N ALA A 176 -19.81 -7.50 -8.07
CA ALA A 176 -20.73 -6.75 -7.21
C ALA A 176 -20.04 -6.07 -6.01
N VAL A 177 -19.06 -6.74 -5.39
CA VAL A 177 -18.26 -6.13 -4.31
C VAL A 177 -17.42 -4.97 -4.85
N VAL A 178 -16.76 -5.13 -5.99
CA VAL A 178 -15.94 -4.06 -6.57
C VAL A 178 -16.80 -2.87 -6.99
N ASP A 179 -17.95 -3.10 -7.61
CA ASP A 179 -18.89 -2.03 -7.98
C ASP A 179 -19.40 -1.26 -6.76
N GLU A 180 -19.67 -1.94 -5.65
CA GLU A 180 -19.98 -1.28 -4.38
C GLU A 180 -18.83 -0.43 -3.87
N LEU A 181 -17.60 -0.98 -3.84
CA LEU A 181 -16.43 -0.25 -3.36
C LEU A 181 -16.16 0.99 -4.23
N ARG A 182 -16.29 0.87 -5.55
CA ARG A 182 -16.06 1.94 -6.53
C ARG A 182 -17.06 3.10 -6.43
N ARG A 183 -18.22 2.89 -5.81
CA ARG A 183 -19.15 3.99 -5.50
C ARG A 183 -18.64 4.91 -4.40
N SER A 184 -17.70 4.47 -3.57
CA SER A 184 -17.21 5.26 -2.41
C SER A 184 -15.74 5.68 -2.53
N THR A 185 -15.01 5.16 -3.51
CA THR A 185 -13.61 5.51 -3.76
C THR A 185 -13.17 5.14 -5.18
N ASP A 186 -12.28 5.94 -5.77
CA ASP A 186 -11.65 5.63 -7.06
C ASP A 186 -10.48 4.63 -6.93
N LEU A 187 -10.01 4.36 -5.70
CA LEU A 187 -8.85 3.52 -5.44
C LEU A 187 -9.23 2.19 -4.78
N VAL A 188 -9.31 1.13 -5.60
CA VAL A 188 -9.54 -0.26 -5.17
C VAL A 188 -8.33 -1.08 -5.56
N LEU A 189 -7.46 -1.35 -4.58
CA LEU A 189 -6.27 -2.19 -4.74
C LEU A 189 -6.59 -3.65 -4.41
N ALA A 190 -6.12 -4.58 -5.24
CA ALA A 190 -6.23 -6.02 -5.00
C ALA A 190 -4.88 -6.66 -4.69
N TRP A 191 -4.83 -7.55 -3.69
CA TRP A 191 -3.61 -8.27 -3.30
C TRP A 191 -3.83 -9.73 -2.89
N SER A 192 -2.86 -10.63 -3.04
CA SER A 192 -1.72 -10.51 -3.95
C SER A 192 -2.19 -10.85 -5.38
N VAL A 193 -1.53 -10.27 -6.38
CA VAL A 193 -1.71 -10.59 -7.80
C VAL A 193 -0.33 -10.93 -8.37
N ASP A 194 0.06 -12.19 -8.36
CA ASP A 194 1.44 -12.61 -8.62
C ASP A 194 1.59 -13.39 -9.94
N SER A 195 0.49 -13.65 -10.65
CA SER A 195 0.45 -14.36 -11.94
C SER A 195 -0.43 -13.65 -13.00
N GLY A 196 -0.21 -13.98 -14.28
CA GLY A 196 -1.01 -13.44 -15.38
C GLY A 196 -2.50 -13.79 -15.30
N ALA A 197 -2.82 -14.99 -14.79
CA ALA A 197 -4.20 -15.42 -14.57
C ALA A 197 -4.90 -14.60 -13.49
N GLU A 198 -4.22 -14.33 -12.36
CA GLU A 198 -4.74 -13.47 -11.30
C GLU A 198 -4.90 -12.02 -11.78
N LEU A 199 -3.95 -11.50 -12.58
CA LEU A 199 -4.04 -10.17 -13.16
C LEU A 199 -5.23 -10.05 -14.11
N ALA A 200 -5.45 -11.04 -14.97
CA ALA A 200 -6.62 -11.07 -15.84
C ALA A 200 -7.93 -11.14 -15.04
N GLY A 201 -7.94 -11.93 -13.95
CA GLY A 201 -9.06 -11.97 -13.01
C GLY A 201 -9.33 -10.61 -12.35
N ALA A 202 -8.30 -9.95 -11.82
CA ALA A 202 -8.39 -8.63 -11.23
C ALA A 202 -8.94 -7.58 -12.23
N ARG A 203 -8.46 -7.61 -13.49
CA ARG A 203 -8.98 -6.74 -14.57
C ARG A 203 -10.48 -6.97 -14.81
N ARG A 204 -10.92 -8.23 -14.91
CA ARG A 204 -12.35 -8.55 -15.09
C ARG A 204 -13.22 -8.11 -13.92
N LEU A 205 -12.68 -8.14 -12.70
CA LEU A 205 -13.37 -7.65 -11.51
C LEU A 205 -13.49 -6.11 -11.49
N GLY A 206 -12.72 -5.39 -12.30
CA GLY A 206 -12.77 -3.92 -12.38
C GLY A 206 -12.05 -3.20 -11.25
N VAL A 207 -11.08 -3.85 -10.58
CA VAL A 207 -10.23 -3.17 -9.59
C VAL A 207 -9.36 -2.12 -10.28
N THR A 208 -8.97 -1.06 -9.56
CA THR A 208 -8.20 0.05 -10.14
C THR A 208 -6.70 -0.07 -9.89
N GLY A 209 -6.26 -0.99 -9.04
CA GLY A 209 -4.84 -1.34 -8.92
C GLY A 209 -4.57 -2.75 -8.41
N VAL A 210 -3.35 -3.22 -8.65
CA VAL A 210 -2.85 -4.53 -8.23
C VAL A 210 -1.57 -4.40 -7.43
N ILE A 211 -1.45 -5.19 -6.37
CA ILE A 211 -0.26 -5.32 -5.54
C ILE A 211 0.39 -6.68 -5.84
N SER A 212 1.61 -6.65 -6.36
CA SER A 212 2.33 -7.84 -6.84
C SER A 212 3.73 -7.90 -6.28
N LYS A 213 4.19 -9.12 -5.98
CA LYS A 213 5.61 -9.40 -5.71
C LYS A 213 6.43 -9.53 -6.99
N SER A 214 5.77 -9.72 -8.14
CA SER A 214 6.43 -9.93 -9.42
C SER A 214 6.67 -8.61 -10.14
N LEU A 215 7.87 -8.05 -9.99
CA LEU A 215 8.27 -6.86 -10.73
C LEU A 215 8.21 -7.04 -12.27
N PRO A 216 8.56 -8.21 -12.85
CA PRO A 216 8.34 -8.46 -14.28
C PRO A 216 6.88 -8.33 -14.70
N LEU A 217 5.95 -8.85 -13.90
CA LEU A 217 4.51 -8.72 -14.17
C LEU A 217 4.05 -7.25 -14.12
N LEU A 218 4.55 -6.48 -13.15
CA LEU A 218 4.22 -5.05 -13.05
C LEU A 218 4.77 -4.26 -14.25
N ARG A 219 5.99 -4.55 -14.72
CA ARG A 219 6.56 -3.92 -15.92
C ARG A 219 5.71 -4.18 -17.16
N GLU A 220 5.18 -5.40 -17.30
CA GLU A 220 4.28 -5.74 -18.40
C GLU A 220 2.96 -4.94 -18.33
N VAL A 221 2.41 -4.72 -17.13
CA VAL A 221 1.23 -3.85 -16.95
C VAL A 221 1.53 -2.41 -17.35
N ILE A 222 2.69 -1.88 -16.93
CA ILE A 222 3.13 -0.52 -17.26
C ILE A 222 3.32 -0.36 -18.78
N ARG A 223 4.01 -1.31 -19.42
CA ARG A 223 4.23 -1.31 -20.87
C ARG A 223 2.92 -1.26 -21.64
N ARG A 224 1.97 -2.16 -21.32
CA ARG A 224 0.65 -2.19 -21.97
C ARG A 224 -0.14 -0.90 -21.76
N ARG A 225 -0.09 -0.33 -20.55
CA ARG A 225 -0.76 0.95 -20.26
C ARG A 225 -0.21 2.08 -21.12
N ALA A 226 1.10 2.13 -21.33
CA ALA A 226 1.72 3.12 -22.20
C ALA A 226 1.31 2.93 -23.68
N GLU A 227 1.20 1.68 -24.14
CA GLU A 227 0.74 1.35 -25.49
C GLU A 227 -0.73 1.73 -25.71
N ASP A 228 -1.60 1.46 -24.73
CA ASP A 228 -3.01 1.83 -24.78
C ASP A 228 -3.21 3.35 -24.81
N GLN A 229 -2.36 4.12 -24.10
CA GLN A 229 -2.39 5.58 -24.08
C GLN A 229 -1.81 6.23 -25.35
N ALA A 230 -0.94 5.52 -26.07
CA ALA A 230 -0.35 5.98 -27.33
C ALA A 230 -1.22 5.69 -28.56
N ARG A 231 -2.30 4.91 -28.40
CA ARG A 231 -3.23 4.58 -29.48
C ARG A 231 -4.18 5.77 -29.71
N PRO A 232 -4.30 6.28 -30.95
CA PRO A 232 -5.13 7.45 -31.28
C PRO A 232 -6.63 7.20 -31.11
#